data_AF-A0A3A3G8D1-F1
#
_entry.id   AF-A0A3A3G8D1-F1
#
_cell.length_a   1.000
_cell.length_b   1.000
_cell.length_c   1.000
_cell.angle_alpha   90.00
_cell.angle_beta   90.00
_cell.angle_gamma   90.00
#
_symmetry.space_group_name_H-M   'P 1'
#
loop_
_entity.id
_entity.type
_entity.pdbx_description
1 polymer ?
#
loop_
_entity_poly.entity_id
_entity_poly.type
_entity_poly.pdbx_seq_one_letter_code
_entity_poly.pdbx_strand_id
1 'polypeptide(L)'
;MNMIKKSWTDLSAESISEEAIRALHRPQENFKIYVNTYEAGASVPAKAGHAFVLYVLAGSCKISGDGKEVALSAAEWISLEKGAYTFDVVGNEDLKLVKVFSLS
;
A
#
# COMPACT_ATOMS: atom_id res chain seq x y z
N MET A 1 -16.65 -4.16 -2.90
CA MET A 1 -15.20 -3.93 -2.75
C MET A 1 -14.79 -4.23 -1.31
N ASN A 2 -13.83 -5.14 -1.08
CA ASN A 2 -13.37 -5.51 0.26
C ASN A 2 -12.01 -4.85 0.54
N MET A 3 -11.99 -3.80 1.37
CA MET A 3 -10.77 -3.20 1.89
C MET A 3 -10.34 -3.94 3.15
N ILE A 4 -9.79 -5.16 2.98
CA ILE A 4 -9.35 -5.99 4.10
C ILE A 4 -7.85 -5.83 4.24
N LYS A 5 -7.42 -5.17 5.32
CA LYS A 5 -6.01 -5.12 5.69
C LYS A 5 -5.52 -6.48 6.17
N LYS A 6 -4.24 -6.74 5.97
CA LYS A 6 -3.54 -7.98 6.33
C LYS A 6 -2.18 -7.68 6.95
N SER A 7 -1.65 -8.62 7.73
CA SER A 7 -0.31 -8.51 8.28
C SER A 7 0.72 -9.02 7.28
N TRP A 8 1.90 -8.42 7.27
CA TRP A 8 3.05 -8.93 6.52
C TRP A 8 3.52 -10.29 7.07
N THR A 9 3.38 -10.52 8.37
CA THR A 9 3.74 -11.79 9.02
C THR A 9 2.96 -12.98 8.50
N ASP A 10 1.82 -12.75 7.85
CA ASP A 10 1.01 -13.79 7.20
C ASP A 10 1.64 -14.26 5.87
N LEU A 11 2.56 -13.47 5.30
CA LEU A 11 3.25 -13.73 4.03
C LEU A 11 4.70 -14.16 4.21
N SER A 12 5.41 -13.56 5.16
CA SER A 12 6.84 -13.80 5.38
C SER A 12 7.23 -13.67 6.84
N ALA A 13 8.20 -14.48 7.26
CA ALA A 13 8.84 -14.37 8.58
C ALA A 13 9.93 -13.28 8.62
N GLU A 14 10.36 -12.77 7.48
CA GLU A 14 11.34 -11.68 7.38
C GLU A 14 10.69 -10.32 7.63
N SER A 15 11.49 -9.34 8.06
CA SER A 15 11.01 -7.96 8.20
C SER A 15 10.59 -7.38 6.85
N ILE A 16 9.54 -6.56 6.84
CA ILE A 16 9.06 -5.95 5.60
C ILE A 16 10.13 -5.00 5.03
N SER A 17 10.43 -5.17 3.74
CA SER A 17 11.35 -4.29 3.01
C SER A 17 10.93 -4.21 1.54
N GLU A 18 11.46 -3.23 0.82
CA GLU A 18 11.23 -3.14 -0.63
C GLU A 18 11.73 -4.40 -1.34
N GLU A 19 12.90 -4.92 -0.95
CA GLU A 19 13.52 -6.12 -1.51
C GLU A 19 12.67 -7.35 -1.25
N ALA A 20 12.15 -7.51 -0.04
CA ALA A 20 11.27 -8.62 0.32
C ALA A 20 9.95 -8.58 -0.48
N ILE A 21 9.37 -7.38 -0.67
CA ILE A 21 8.20 -7.20 -1.53
C ILE A 21 8.55 -7.52 -2.99
N ARG A 22 9.68 -7.05 -3.51
CA ARG A 22 10.13 -7.36 -4.87
C ARG A 22 10.36 -8.86 -5.09
N ALA A 23 10.85 -9.58 -4.09
CA ALA A 23 11.04 -11.02 -4.16
C ALA A 23 9.70 -11.80 -4.19
N LEU A 24 8.64 -11.24 -3.59
CA LEU A 24 7.29 -11.82 -3.62
C LEU A 24 6.63 -11.74 -4.99
N HIS A 25 6.82 -10.63 -5.72
CA HIS A 25 6.21 -10.41 -7.04
C HIS A 25 7.17 -10.85 -8.15
N ARG A 26 6.82 -11.89 -8.91
CA ARG A 26 7.75 -12.49 -9.90
C ARG A 26 7.61 -11.85 -11.28
N PRO A 27 8.71 -11.63 -12.03
CA PRO A 27 8.69 -10.89 -13.30
C PRO A 27 7.70 -11.39 -14.36
N GLN A 28 7.29 -12.66 -14.30
CA GLN A 28 6.31 -13.25 -15.21
C GLN A 28 4.89 -12.66 -15.06
N GLU A 29 4.62 -11.94 -13.97
CA GLU A 29 3.30 -11.38 -13.65
C GLU A 29 3.07 -9.96 -14.21
N ASN A 30 4.02 -9.40 -15.00
CA ASN A 30 3.95 -8.06 -15.58
C ASN A 30 3.45 -7.00 -14.57
N PHE A 31 4.31 -6.56 -13.66
CA PHE A 31 3.93 -5.58 -12.64
C PHE A 31 4.79 -4.31 -12.69
N LYS A 32 4.28 -3.23 -12.08
CA LYS A 32 5.06 -2.03 -11.77
C LYS A 32 5.07 -1.78 -10.27
N ILE A 33 6.27 -1.56 -9.73
CA ILE A 33 6.49 -1.23 -8.32
C ILE A 33 6.85 0.25 -8.22
N TYR A 34 6.14 0.96 -7.35
CA TYR A 34 6.45 2.32 -6.96
C TYR A 34 6.69 2.39 -5.46
N VAL A 35 7.73 3.11 -5.08
CA VAL A 35 8.04 3.41 -3.69
C VAL A 35 7.74 4.89 -3.50
N ASN A 36 6.90 5.21 -2.53
CA ASN A 36 6.51 6.58 -2.24
C ASN A 36 6.77 6.89 -0.78
N THR A 37 7.21 8.11 -0.54
CA THR A 37 7.30 8.72 0.78
C THR A 37 6.39 9.95 0.81
N TYR A 38 5.63 10.10 1.88
CA TYR A 38 4.74 11.23 2.11
C TYR A 38 4.97 11.80 3.50
N GLU A 39 5.01 13.11 3.61
CA GLU A 39 5.23 13.81 4.87
C GLU A 39 4.08 13.58 5.87
N ALA A 40 4.40 13.61 7.16
CA ALA A 40 3.40 13.53 8.23
C ALA A 40 2.26 14.56 8.03
N GLY A 41 1.01 14.11 8.16
CA GLY A 41 -0.18 14.95 7.97
C GLY A 41 -0.55 15.27 6.52
N ALA A 42 0.21 14.80 5.53
CA ALA A 42 -0.14 14.97 4.12
C ALA A 42 -1.43 14.20 3.76
N SER A 43 -2.26 14.81 2.92
CA SER A 43 -3.41 14.14 2.29
C SER A 43 -3.18 14.05 0.78
N VAL A 44 -3.09 12.82 0.28
CA VAL A 44 -2.66 12.55 -1.09
C VAL A 44 -3.80 11.89 -1.87
N PRO A 45 -4.42 12.60 -2.83
CA PRO A 45 -5.38 11.99 -3.72
C PRO A 45 -4.67 11.09 -4.73
N ALA A 46 -5.25 9.93 -5.02
CA ALA A 46 -4.74 8.99 -5.99
C ALA A 46 -5.87 8.42 -6.84
N LYS A 47 -5.65 8.37 -8.15
CA LYS A 47 -6.53 7.68 -9.09
C LYS A 47 -5.77 6.49 -9.67
N ALA A 48 -6.23 5.29 -9.34
CA ALA A 48 -5.66 4.04 -9.81
C ALA A 48 -6.45 3.53 -11.02
N GLY A 49 -5.81 3.44 -12.18
CA GLY A 49 -6.40 2.86 -13.41
C GLY A 49 -6.48 1.33 -13.38
N HIS A 50 -5.66 0.69 -12.55
CA HIS A 50 -5.57 -0.77 -12.37
C HIS A 50 -5.66 -1.10 -10.88
N ALA A 51 -6.03 -2.35 -10.58
CA ALA A 51 -5.92 -2.88 -9.23
C ALA A 51 -4.45 -2.94 -8.80
N PHE A 52 -4.21 -2.76 -7.50
CA PHE A 52 -2.87 -2.72 -6.95
C PHE A 52 -2.84 -3.23 -5.50
N VAL A 53 -1.66 -3.63 -5.07
CA VAL A 53 -1.39 -3.98 -3.67
C VAL A 53 -0.55 -2.87 -3.07
N LEU A 54 -0.93 -2.44 -1.87
CA LEU A 54 -0.22 -1.42 -1.09
C LEU A 54 0.40 -2.08 0.14
N TYR A 55 1.68 -1.84 0.37
CA TYR A 55 2.43 -2.30 1.53
C TYR A 55 2.97 -1.08 2.28
N VAL A 56 2.81 -1.03 3.61
CA VAL A 56 3.35 0.07 4.43
C VAL A 56 4.68 -0.38 5.04
N LEU A 57 5.76 0.32 4.67
CA LEU A 57 7.10 0.07 5.20
C LEU A 57 7.34 0.80 6.52
N ALA A 58 6.86 2.04 6.64
CA ALA A 58 7.01 2.87 7.83
C ALA A 58 5.87 3.90 7.94
N GLY A 59 5.62 4.39 9.14
CA GLY A 59 4.53 5.32 9.43
C GLY A 59 3.16 4.64 9.39
N SER A 60 2.11 5.45 9.25
CA SER A 60 0.73 4.97 9.19
C SER A 60 -0.11 5.86 8.28
N CYS A 61 -1.15 5.28 7.70
CA CYS A 61 -2.05 6.02 6.83
C CYS A 61 -3.49 5.53 6.97
N LYS A 62 -4.41 6.41 6.62
CA LYS A 62 -5.81 6.12 6.46
C LYS A 62 -6.16 6.24 4.98
N ILE A 63 -6.77 5.19 4.46
CA ILE A 63 -7.18 5.10 3.06
C ILE A 63 -8.68 5.26 3.02
N SER A 64 -9.15 6.24 2.27
CA SER A 64 -10.57 6.53 2.07
C SER A 64 -10.93 6.36 0.61
N GLY A 65 -11.99 5.62 0.29
CA GLY A 65 -12.47 5.41 -1.08
C GLY A 65 -13.79 4.65 -1.14
N ASP A 66 -14.68 5.05 -2.04
CA ASP A 66 -16.01 4.42 -2.24
C ASP A 66 -16.85 4.31 -0.94
N GLY A 67 -16.80 5.38 -0.12
CA GLY A 67 -17.50 5.43 1.17
C GLY A 67 -16.94 4.49 2.25
N LYS A 68 -15.79 3.85 2.00
CA LYS A 68 -15.08 2.98 2.94
C LYS A 68 -13.77 3.60 3.38
N GLU A 69 -13.34 3.13 4.53
CA GLU A 69 -12.14 3.60 5.18
C GLU A 69 -11.40 2.45 5.84
N VAL A 70 -10.07 2.45 5.74
CA VAL A 70 -9.21 1.51 6.45
C VAL A 70 -7.91 2.20 6.85
N ALA A 71 -7.46 1.94 8.07
CA ALA A 71 -6.15 2.38 8.55
C ALA A 71 -5.12 1.26 8.38
N LEU A 72 -3.94 1.63 7.89
CA LEU A 72 -2.77 0.77 7.80
C LEU A 72 -1.61 1.39 8.57
N SER A 73 -0.81 0.52 9.16
CA SER A 73 0.43 0.83 9.86
C SER A 73 1.58 0.01 9.29
N ALA A 74 2.80 0.28 9.73
CA ALA A 74 3.99 -0.44 9.29
C ALA A 74 3.80 -1.97 9.37
N ALA A 75 4.29 -2.67 8.34
CA ALA A 75 4.11 -4.11 8.15
C ALA A 75 2.66 -4.57 7.93
N GLU A 76 1.73 -3.66 7.61
CA GLU A 76 0.41 -4.02 7.09
C GLU A 76 0.32 -3.76 5.58
N TRP A 77 -0.58 -4.49 4.93
CA TRP A 77 -0.81 -4.36 3.50
C TRP A 77 -2.27 -4.59 3.13
N ILE A 78 -2.64 -4.15 1.93
CA ILE A 78 -4.00 -4.26 1.40
C ILE A 78 -4.01 -4.39 -0.12
N SER A 79 -4.99 -5.11 -0.65
CA SER A 79 -5.32 -5.11 -2.08
C SER A 79 -6.47 -4.13 -2.34
N LEU A 80 -6.28 -3.25 -3.31
CA LEU A 80 -7.26 -2.24 -3.72
C LEU A 80 -7.58 -2.42 -5.21
N GLU A 81 -8.86 -2.31 -5.55
CA GLU A 81 -9.31 -2.30 -6.94
C GLU A 81 -8.98 -0.97 -7.62
N LYS A 82 -9.15 -0.91 -8.94
CA LYS A 82 -9.10 0.38 -9.65
C LYS A 82 -10.16 1.34 -9.08
N GLY A 83 -9.80 2.61 -8.93
CA GLY A 83 -10.68 3.58 -8.28
C GLY A 83 -9.99 4.88 -7.89
N ALA A 84 -10.72 5.74 -7.20
CA ALA A 84 -10.19 6.96 -6.59
C ALA A 84 -10.11 6.77 -5.08
N TYR A 85 -8.95 7.09 -4.53
CA TYR A 85 -8.64 6.96 -3.12
C TYR A 85 -7.96 8.22 -2.60
N THR A 86 -8.14 8.50 -1.33
CA THR A 86 -7.34 9.49 -0.59
C THR A 86 -6.50 8.74 0.43
N PHE A 87 -5.21 9.06 0.49
CA PHE A 87 -4.27 8.56 1.49
C PHE A 87 -3.94 9.70 2.44
N ASP A 88 -4.47 9.63 3.65
CA ASP A 88 -4.16 10.56 4.72
C ASP A 88 -3.04 9.98 5.58
N VAL A 89 -1.89 10.64 5.63
CA VAL A 89 -0.79 10.26 6.53
C VAL A 89 -1.20 10.59 7.95
N VAL A 90 -1.23 9.58 8.82
CA VAL A 90 -1.64 9.72 10.22
C VAL A 90 -0.46 9.49 11.16
N GLY A 91 -0.39 10.30 12.21
CA GLY A 91 0.74 10.30 13.16
C GLY A 91 1.77 11.38 12.85
N ASN A 92 2.94 11.28 13.48
CA ASN A 92 4.02 12.27 13.41
C ASN A 92 5.23 11.79 12.60
N GLU A 93 5.12 10.64 11.95
CA GLU A 93 6.18 10.05 11.15
C GLU A 93 5.80 10.10 9.67
N ASP A 94 6.81 10.22 8.82
CA ASP A 94 6.61 10.12 7.38
C ASP A 94 6.12 8.72 7.00
N LEU A 95 5.17 8.68 6.08
CA LEU A 95 4.65 7.45 5.53
C LEU A 95 5.55 6.98 4.39
N LYS A 96 6.14 5.78 4.53
CA LYS A 96 6.82 5.09 3.44
C LYS A 96 6.03 3.87 3.02
N LEU A 97 5.70 3.78 1.74
CA LEU A 97 4.89 2.68 1.21
C LEU A 97 5.35 2.21 -0.17
N VAL A 98 4.93 1.00 -0.52
CA VAL A 98 5.16 0.38 -1.82
C VAL A 98 3.82 0.08 -2.47
N LYS A 99 3.64 0.50 -3.72
CA LYS A 99 2.49 0.18 -4.58
C LYS A 99 2.93 -0.78 -5.66
N VAL A 100 2.25 -1.92 -5.77
CA VAL A 100 2.48 -2.92 -6.81
C VAL A 100 1.24 -3.00 -7.69
N PHE A 101 1.36 -2.53 -8.93
CA PHE A 101 0.28 -2.57 -9.92
C PHE A 101 0.44 -3.78 -10.82
N SER A 102 -0.64 -4.56 -10.99
CA SER A 102 -0.71 -5.59 -12.02
C SER A 102 -0.98 -4.92 -13.37
N LEU A 103 -0.12 -5.15 -14.35
CA LEU A 103 -0.30 -4.72 -15.74
C LEU A 103 -0.88 -5.88 -16.56
N SER A 104 -2.03 -6.35 -16.12
CA SER A 104 -2.88 -7.31 -16.84
C SER A 104 -3.85 -6.58 -17.76
#